data_AF-A0A812W0B1-F1
#
_entry.id   AF-A0A812W0B1-F1
#
_cell.length_a   1.000
_cell.length_b   1.000
_cell.length_c   1.000
_cell.angle_alpha   90.00
_cell.angle_beta   90.00
_cell.angle_gamma   90.00
#
_symmetry.space_group_name_H-M   'P 1'
#
loop_
_entity.id
_entity.type
_entity.pdbx_description
1 polymer ?
#
loop_
_entity_poly.entity_id
_entity_poly.type
_entity_poly.pdbx_seq_one_letter_code
_entity_poly.pdbx_strand_id
1 'polypeptide(L)'
;VILFIDEIHMALGAGETEKGSSMDAANLLKPALARGELRCIGATTTAEYKRLIQNQDKAFERRFVIVELFEPSEEAAEEMLQAMRPVF
;
A
#
# COMPACT_ATOMS: atom_id res chain seq x y z
N VAL A 1 -12.21 -9.06 9.83
CA VAL A 1 -11.17 -8.04 10.04
C VAL A 1 -10.56 -7.72 8.68
N ILE A 2 -10.36 -6.43 8.37
CA ILE A 2 -9.59 -5.95 7.21
C ILE A 2 -8.41 -5.18 7.78
N LEU A 3 -7.19 -5.54 7.40
CA LEU A 3 -5.99 -4.85 7.84
C LEU A 3 -5.70 -3.68 6.90
N PHE A 4 -5.55 -2.47 7.44
CA PHE A 4 -5.01 -1.35 6.66
C PHE A 4 -3.51 -1.22 6.93
N ILE A 5 -2.72 -1.09 5.86
CA ILE A 5 -1.28 -0.87 5.94
C ILE A 5 -0.97 0.38 5.12
N ASP A 6 -0.70 1.48 5.81
CA ASP A 6 -0.15 2.65 5.15
C ASP A 6 1.31 2.38 4.76
N GLU A 7 1.74 2.92 3.63
CA GLU A 7 3.06 2.67 3.05
C GLU A 7 3.44 1.19 3.02
N ILE A 8 2.56 0.35 2.46
CA ILE A 8 2.72 -1.12 2.42
C ILE A 8 4.06 -1.55 1.79
N HIS A 9 4.62 -0.73 0.91
CA HIS A 9 5.92 -0.97 0.31
C HIS A 9 7.06 -0.96 1.35
N MET A 10 6.92 -0.30 2.51
CA MET A 10 7.91 -0.36 3.59
C MET A 10 7.89 -1.73 4.28
N ALA A 11 6.69 -2.28 4.48
CA ALA A 11 6.52 -3.61 5.06
C ALA A 11 7.01 -4.72 4.12
N LEU A 12 6.99 -4.48 2.79
CA LEU A 12 7.40 -5.45 1.77
C LEU A 12 8.84 -5.27 1.27
N GLY A 13 9.31 -4.01 1.18
CA GLY A 13 10.63 -3.58 0.71
C GLY A 13 11.72 -3.57 1.78
N ALA A 14 11.38 -4.00 3.00
CA ALA A 14 12.27 -4.33 4.10
C ALA A 14 13.51 -5.17 3.73
N GLY A 15 13.49 -5.86 2.57
CA GLY A 15 14.61 -6.63 2.06
C GLY A 15 15.72 -5.82 1.36
N GLU A 16 15.50 -4.54 1.02
CA GLU A 16 16.49 -3.73 0.29
C GLU A 16 17.22 -2.67 1.14
N THR A 17 16.75 -2.37 2.35
CA THR A 17 17.39 -1.35 3.19
C THR A 17 18.27 -2.01 4.26
N GLU A 18 19.54 -1.62 4.30
CA GLU A 18 20.61 -2.08 5.22
C GLU A 18 20.35 -1.80 6.72
N LYS A 19 19.10 -1.56 7.14
CA LYS A 19 18.74 -1.29 8.55
C LYS A 19 17.82 -2.36 9.11
N GLY A 20 18.38 -3.56 9.21
CA GLY A 20 18.27 -4.59 10.28
C GLY A 20 17.05 -4.73 11.22
N SER A 21 15.85 -4.24 10.92
CA SER A 21 14.70 -4.37 11.86
C SER A 21 13.36 -4.72 11.20
N SER A 22 13.27 -4.70 9.88
CA SER A 22 12.03 -4.94 9.11
C SER A 22 11.95 -6.33 8.47
N MET A 23 12.98 -7.16 8.65
CA MET A 23 13.20 -8.45 7.97
C MET A 23 12.12 -9.52 8.25
N ASP A 24 11.27 -9.32 9.27
CA ASP A 24 10.24 -10.29 9.67
C ASP A 24 8.85 -10.02 9.08
N ALA A 25 8.47 -8.77 8.80
CA ALA A 25 7.10 -8.44 8.41
C ALA A 25 6.74 -8.98 7.02
N ALA A 26 7.60 -8.79 6.02
CA ALA A 26 7.38 -9.27 4.65
C ALA A 26 7.26 -10.80 4.60
N ASN A 27 8.12 -11.51 5.34
CA ASN A 27 8.16 -12.97 5.38
C ASN A 27 6.91 -13.58 6.05
N LEU A 28 6.28 -12.86 6.97
CA LEU A 28 5.02 -13.27 7.60
C LEU A 28 3.79 -12.90 6.76
N LEU A 29 3.79 -11.73 6.13
CA LEU A 29 2.65 -11.22 5.36
C LEU A 29 2.49 -11.92 4.01
N LYS A 30 3.58 -12.17 3.29
CA LYS A 30 3.53 -12.79 1.95
C LYS A 30 2.81 -14.15 1.95
N PRO A 31 3.09 -15.10 2.86
CA PRO A 31 2.38 -16.38 2.89
C PRO A 31 0.89 -16.23 3.26
N ALA A 32 0.54 -15.37 4.21
CA ALA A 32 -0.85 -15.17 4.63
C ALA A 32 -1.71 -14.55 3.51
N LEU A 33 -1.13 -13.60 2.76
CA LEU A 33 -1.74 -12.99 1.57
C LEU A 33 -1.84 -13.98 0.41
N ALA A 34 -0.79 -14.80 0.20
CA ALA A 34 -0.80 -15.86 -0.82
C ALA A 34 -1.80 -16.99 -0.51
N ARG A 35 -2.09 -17.28 0.76
CA ARG A 35 -3.16 -18.24 1.13
C ARG A 35 -4.55 -17.63 1.17
N GLY A 36 -4.67 -16.29 1.10
CA GLY A 36 -5.96 -15.59 1.20
C GLY A 36 -6.53 -15.56 2.63
N GLU A 37 -5.72 -15.88 3.62
CA GLU A 37 -6.09 -15.87 5.05
C GLU A 37 -6.17 -14.44 5.60
N LEU A 38 -5.41 -13.52 4.99
CA LEU A 38 -5.39 -12.10 5.32
C LEU A 38 -6.04 -11.29 4.20
N ARG A 39 -6.99 -10.43 4.57
CA ARG A 39 -7.52 -9.38 3.69
C ARG A 39 -6.98 -8.03 4.16
N CYS A 40 -6.32 -7.31 3.27
CA CYS A 40 -5.78 -6.00 3.58
C CYS A 40 -6.04 -4.97 2.48
N ILE A 41 -6.00 -3.70 2.88
CA ILE A 41 -5.90 -2.54 1.98
C ILE A 41 -4.52 -1.94 2.25
N GLY A 42 -3.72 -1.82 1.19
CA GLY A 42 -2.40 -1.19 1.25
C GLY A 42 -2.41 0.14 0.53
N ALA A 43 -1.77 1.16 1.10
CA ALA A 43 -1.48 2.42 0.43
C ALA A 43 0.02 2.49 0.08
N THR A 44 0.35 3.02 -1.09
CA THR A 44 1.73 3.24 -1.55
C THR A 44 1.73 4.18 -2.74
N THR A 45 2.88 4.78 -3.06
CA THR A 45 3.02 5.54 -4.30
C THR A 45 3.13 4.64 -5.53
N THR A 46 2.78 5.16 -6.71
CA THR A 46 2.92 4.47 -8.00
C THR A 46 4.37 4.09 -8.30
N ALA A 47 5.33 4.91 -7.87
CA ALA A 47 6.76 4.65 -8.08
C ALA A 47 7.23 3.41 -7.29
N GLU A 48 6.84 3.32 -6.01
CA GLU A 48 7.20 2.19 -5.15
C GLU A 48 6.47 0.91 -5.54
N TYR A 49 5.20 1.01 -5.92
CA TYR A 49 4.43 -0.12 -6.44
C TYR A 49 5.15 -0.77 -7.64
N LYS A 50 5.55 0.04 -8.63
CA LYS A 50 6.28 -0.45 -9.81
C LYS A 50 7.62 -1.09 -9.42
N ARG A 51 8.38 -0.44 -8.53
CA ARG A 51 9.71 -0.89 -8.11
C ARG A 51 9.67 -2.21 -7.34
N LEU A 52 8.82 -2.32 -6.33
CA LEU A 52 8.90 -3.38 -5.32
C LEU A 52 7.86 -4.49 -5.50
N ILE A 53 6.67 -4.18 -6.01
CA ILE A 53 5.58 -5.17 -6.13
C ILE A 53 5.55 -5.74 -7.55
N GLN A 54 5.49 -4.89 -8.57
CA GLN A 54 5.38 -5.34 -9.96
C GLN A 54 6.68 -5.99 -10.48
N ASN A 55 7.84 -5.41 -10.20
CA ASN A 55 9.11 -5.87 -10.79
C ASN A 55 9.79 -6.99 -10.00
N GLN A 56 9.63 -7.03 -8.67
CA GLN A 56 10.33 -8.00 -7.81
C GLN A 56 9.46 -9.19 -7.37
N ASP A 57 8.14 -9.03 -7.29
CA ASP A 57 7.26 -10.06 -6.73
C ASP A 57 5.93 -10.21 -7.50
N LYS A 58 6.04 -10.69 -8.75
CA LYS A 58 4.89 -10.91 -9.66
C LYS A 58 3.81 -11.84 -9.10
N ALA A 59 4.14 -12.71 -8.15
CA ALA A 59 3.15 -13.58 -7.53
C ALA A 59 2.26 -12.81 -6.55
N PHE A 60 2.86 -11.85 -5.85
CA PHE A 60 2.18 -10.93 -4.95
C PHE A 60 1.29 -9.94 -5.70
N GLU A 61 1.77 -9.37 -6.82
CA GLU A 61 0.99 -8.47 -7.69
C GLU A 61 -0.39 -9.06 -8.04
N ARG A 62 -0.45 -10.34 -8.39
CA ARG A 62 -1.69 -11.04 -8.78
C ARG A 62 -2.73 -11.16 -7.66
N ARG A 63 -2.38 -10.85 -6.41
CA ARG A 63 -3.27 -10.92 -5.25
C ARG A 63 -3.86 -9.59 -4.85
N PHE A 64 -3.34 -8.49 -5.42
CA PHE A 64 -3.88 -7.16 -5.21
C PHE A 64 -4.73 -6.76 -6.40
N VAL A 65 -5.82 -6.07 -6.11
CA VAL A 65 -6.54 -5.27 -7.11
C VAL A 65 -6.01 -3.85 -6.96
N ILE A 66 -5.45 -3.31 -8.04
CA ILE A 66 -4.91 -1.97 -8.03
C ILE A 66 -6.04 -0.97 -8.24
N VAL A 67 -6.15 -0.03 -7.31
CA VAL A 67 -7.01 1.13 -7.42
C VAL A 67 -6.09 2.33 -7.54
N GLU A 68 -6.00 2.89 -8.74
CA GLU A 68 -5.22 4.11 -8.96
C GLU A 68 -5.95 5.31 -8.38
N LEU A 69 -5.24 6.07 -7.55
CA LEU A 69 -5.72 7.33 -7.00
C LEU A 69 -5.02 8.46 -7.74
N PHE A 70 -5.81 9.33 -8.36
CA PHE A 70 -5.32 10.53 -9.02
C PHE A 70 -5.47 11.72 -8.10
N GLU A 71 -4.60 12.70 -8.31
CA GLU A 71 -4.73 14.00 -7.66
C GLU A 71 -6.11 14.60 -8.01
N PRO A 72 -6.85 15.13 -7.02
CA PRO A 72 -8.12 15.78 -7.30
C PRO A 72 -7.92 17.01 -8.20
N SER A 73 -8.93 17.38 -8.98
CA SER A 73 -8.94 18.69 -9.64
C SER A 73 -9.00 19.80 -8.60
N GLU A 74 -8.63 21.03 -8.97
CA GLU A 74 -8.73 22.19 -8.08
C GLU A 74 -10.16 22.37 -7.56
N GLU A 75 -11.17 22.20 -8.43
CA GLU A 75 -12.59 22.28 -8.09
C GLU A 75 -12.97 21.21 -7.06
N ALA A 76 -12.57 19.94 -7.27
CA ALA A 76 -12.85 18.86 -6.33
C ALA A 76 -12.12 19.06 -4.99
N ALA A 77 -10.87 19.57 -5.03
CA ALA A 77 -10.10 19.89 -3.83
C ALA A 77 -10.77 21.02 -3.01
N GLU A 78 -11.29 22.06 -3.68
CA GLU A 78 -12.05 23.12 -3.03
C GLU A 78 -13.31 22.56 -2.35
N GLU A 79 -14.08 21.72 -3.03
CA GLU A 79 -15.26 21.06 -2.46
C GLU A 79 -14.91 20.20 -1.23
N MET A 80 -13.81 19.43 -1.30
CA MET A 80 -13.32 18.63 -0.18
C MET A 80 -12.98 19.51 1.03
N LEU A 81 -12.28 20.63 0.82
CA LEU A 81 -11.93 21.58 1.88
C LEU A 81 -13.18 22.23 2.49
N GLN A 82 -14.14 22.64 1.66
CA GLN A 82 -15.41 23.21 2.12
C GLN A 82 -16.21 22.19 2.96
N ALA A 83 -16.20 20.91 2.57
CA ALA A 83 -16.82 19.82 3.32
C ALA A 83 -16.14 19.54 4.66
N MET A 84 -14.84 19.80 4.79
CA MET A 84 -14.09 19.67 6.04
C MET A 84 -14.26 20.88 6.98
N ARG A 85 -14.71 22.04 6.47
CA ARG A 85 -14.90 23.27 7.26
C ARG A 85 -15.74 23.13 8.55
N PRO A 86 -16.81 22.32 8.66
CA PRO A 86 -17.55 22.17 9.92
C PRO A 86 -16.90 21.21 10.91
N VAL A 87 -15.83 20.51 10.51
CA VAL A 87 -15.07 19.56 11.34
C VAL A 87 -13.92 20.26 12.09
N PHE A 88 -13.52 21.45 11.64
CA PHE A 88 -12.43 22.26 12.20
C PHE A 88 -12.93 23.65 12.59
#